data_AF-A0A4W5Q122-F1
#
_entry.id   AF-A0A4W5Q122-F1
#
_cell.length_a   1.000
_cell.length_b   1.000
_cell.length_c   1.000
_cell.angle_alpha   90.00
_cell.angle_beta   90.00
_cell.angle_gamma   90.00
#
_symmetry.space_group_name_H-M   'P 1'
#
loop_
_entity.id
_entity.type
_entity.pdbx_description
1 polymer ?
#
loop_
_entity_poly.entity_id
_entity_poly.type
_entity_poly.pdbx_seq_one_letter_code
_entity_poly.pdbx_strand_id
1 'polypeptide(L)' 'MGNKKIPFNYKRPVEDWLQEKGRQLTIFNTQAAISIGGNDRKRPYQGQLSGLYYNGLKV' A
#
# COMPACT_ATOMS: atom_id res chain seq x y z
N MET A 1 -33.37 26.59 -11.31
CA MET A 1 -33.12 26.20 -9.91
C MET A 1 -32.08 25.07 -9.91
N GLY A 2 -30.82 25.38 -9.60
CA GLY A 2 -29.70 24.45 -9.77
C GLY A 2 -29.62 23.40 -8.66
N ASN A 3 -29.51 22.13 -9.04
CA ASN A 3 -29.20 21.02 -8.14
C ASN A 3 -27.81 21.25 -7.51
N LYS A 4 -27.78 21.71 -6.25
CA LYS A 4 -26.56 21.74 -5.45
C LYS A 4 -26.22 20.30 -5.04
N LYS A 5 -25.37 19.61 -5.82
CA LYS A 5 -24.74 18.37 -5.37
C LYS A 5 -23.90 18.72 -4.14
N ILE A 6 -24.36 18.29 -2.97
CA ILE A 6 -23.58 18.34 -1.74
C ILE A 6 -22.31 17.52 -2.01
N PRO A 7 -21.10 18.08 -1.88
CA PRO A 7 -19.88 17.28 -1.99
C PRO A 7 -19.84 16.32 -0.80
N PHE A 8 -20.08 15.03 -1.06
CA PHE A 8 -19.82 13.98 -0.08
C PHE A 8 -18.30 13.94 0.15
N ASN A 9 -17.86 14.54 1.27
CA ASN A 9 -16.48 14.44 1.70
C ASN A 9 -16.31 13.13 2.46
N TYR A 10 -15.75 12.11 1.82
CA TYR A 10 -15.37 10.87 2.48
C TYR A 10 -14.12 11.10 3.35
N LYS A 11 -14.28 11.84 4.45
CA LYS A 11 -13.28 11.93 5.52
C LYS A 11 -13.45 10.79 6.52
N ARG A 12 -13.51 9.54 6.05
CA ARG A 12 -13.44 8.38 6.95
C ARG A 12 -12.01 7.85 6.88
N PRO A 13 -11.15 8.14 7.87
CA PRO A 13 -9.79 7.59 7.94
C PRO A 13 -9.83 6.07 7.78
N VAL A 14 -8.80 5.50 7.17
CA VAL A 14 -8.68 4.04 6.94
C VAL A 14 -8.72 3.27 8.27
N GLU A 15 -8.28 3.92 9.33
CA GLU A 15 -8.31 3.49 10.73
C GLU A 15 -9.73 3.09 11.18
N ASP A 16 -10.74 3.86 10.78
CA ASP A 16 -12.14 3.60 11.14
C ASP A 16 -12.68 2.31 10.49
N TRP A 17 -12.16 1.94 9.31
CA TRP A 17 -12.53 0.69 8.61
C TRP A 17 -11.85 -0.54 9.20
N LEU A 18 -10.65 -0.40 9.74
CA LEU A 18 -9.95 -1.48 10.43
C LEU A 18 -10.59 -1.79 11.79
N GLN A 19 -11.11 -0.77 12.47
CA GLN A 19 -11.61 -0.91 13.84
C GLN A 19 -12.95 -1.65 13.93
N GLU A 20 -13.81 -1.57 12.91
CA GLU A 20 -15.09 -2.28 12.84
C GLU A 20 -14.98 -3.82 12.85
N LYS A 21 -13.81 -4.39 12.52
CA LYS A 21 -13.61 -5.83 12.31
C LYS A 21 -13.00 -6.58 13.51
N GLY A 22 -12.85 -5.93 14.66
CA GLY A 22 -12.11 -6.47 15.81
C GLY A 22 -10.59 -6.33 15.67
N ARG A 23 -9.80 -6.86 16.61
CA ARG A 23 -8.32 -6.68 16.59
C ARG A 23 -7.70 -7.49 15.45
N GLN A 24 -7.48 -6.83 14.31
CA GLN A 24 -6.82 -7.40 13.14
C GLN A 24 -5.33 -7.68 13.41
N LEU A 25 -4.79 -8.77 12.85
CA LEU A 25 -3.35 -8.98 12.81
C LEU A 25 -2.73 -7.98 11.84
N THR A 26 -1.92 -7.06 12.35
CA THR A 26 -1.32 -5.96 11.59
C THR A 26 0.18 -6.12 11.37
N ILE A 27 0.80 -7.11 12.02
CA ILE A 27 2.25 -7.31 11.98
C ILE A 27 2.62 -8.20 10.79
N PHE A 28 3.46 -7.67 9.90
CA PHE A 28 4.08 -8.46 8.83
C PHE A 28 5.30 -9.21 9.37
N ASN A 29 5.05 -10.43 9.84
CA ASN A 29 6.07 -11.29 10.42
C ASN A 29 6.90 -12.02 9.35
N THR A 30 8.12 -12.42 9.73
CA THR A 30 8.97 -13.36 8.99
C THR A 30 9.25 -12.95 7.53
N GLN A 31 9.80 -11.74 7.36
CA GLN A 31 10.30 -11.27 6.05
C GLN A 31 11.55 -12.07 5.66
N ALA A 32 11.57 -12.65 4.46
CA ALA A 32 12.65 -13.53 4.01
C ALA A 32 13.38 -13.06 2.75
N ALA A 33 12.69 -12.37 1.83
CA ALA A 33 13.29 -11.93 0.58
C ALA A 33 12.63 -10.63 0.07
N ILE A 34 13.45 -9.80 -0.59
CA ILE A 34 13.00 -8.63 -1.36
C ILE A 34 13.32 -8.94 -2.84
N SER A 35 12.29 -9.20 -3.65
CA SER A 35 12.45 -9.42 -5.10
C SER A 35 12.35 -8.09 -5.85
N ILE A 36 13.37 -7.74 -6.62
CA ILE A 36 13.37 -6.56 -7.51
C ILE A 36 13.32 -7.03 -8.96
N GLY A 37 12.61 -6.29 -9.82
CA GLY A 37 12.63 -6.51 -11.26
C GLY A 37 11.56 -7.47 -11.80
N GLY A 38 10.78 -8.15 -10.96
CA GLY A 38 9.55 -8.86 -11.35
C GLY A 38 9.75 -10.09 -12.26
N ASN A 39 10.99 -10.55 -12.44
CA ASN A 39 11.32 -11.73 -13.26
C ASN A 39 10.65 -13.01 -12.70
N ASP A 40 10.52 -13.08 -11.37
CA ASP A 40 9.83 -14.16 -10.63
C ASP A 40 8.30 -14.15 -10.82
N ARG A 41 7.72 -13.06 -11.34
CA ARG A 41 6.25 -12.84 -11.39
C ARG A 41 5.69 -12.72 -12.81
N LYS A 42 6.40 -13.25 -13.82
CA LYS A 42 6.02 -13.22 -15.26
C LYS A 42 5.81 -11.80 -15.83
N ARG A 43 6.23 -10.77 -15.10
CA ARG A 43 6.10 -9.36 -15.48
C ARG A 43 7.43 -8.67 -15.21
N PRO A 44 8.45 -8.94 -16.05
CA PRO A 44 9.76 -8.35 -15.86
C PRO A 44 9.68 -6.84 -16.06
N TYR A 45 10.35 -6.11 -15.17
CA TYR A 45 10.55 -4.68 -15.32
C TYR A 45 11.69 -4.43 -16.32
N GLN A 46 11.52 -3.40 -17.16
CA GLN A 46 12.57 -2.92 -18.06
C GLN A 46 12.72 -1.41 -17.89
N GLY A 47 13.94 -0.97 -17.62
CA GLY A 47 14.27 0.42 -17.28
C GLY A 47 15.26 0.50 -16.13
N GLN A 48 15.43 1.70 -15.57
CA GLN A 48 16.33 1.95 -14.45
C GLN A 48 15.56 2.08 -13.13
N LEU A 49 16.02 1.38 -12.10
CA LEU A 49 15.60 1.56 -10.71
C LEU A 49 16.78 2.13 -9.91
N SER A 50 16.52 3.08 -9.02
CA SER A 50 17.55 3.64 -8.15
C SER A 50 16.95 4.12 -6.82
N GLY A 51 17.77 4.15 -5.77
CA GLY A 51 17.39 4.72 -4.48
C GLY A 51 16.31 3.94 -3.72
N LEU A 52 16.22 2.62 -3.90
CA LEU A 52 15.24 1.81 -3.18
C LEU A 52 15.56 1.78 -1.69
N TYR A 53 14.56 2.08 -0.87
CA TYR A 53 14.68 2.08 0.59
C TYR A 53 13.52 1.29 1.21
N TYR A 54 13.85 0.30 2.03
CA TYR A 54 12.88 -0.56 2.68
C TYR A 54 13.24 -0.73 4.15
N ASN A 55 12.42 -0.15 5.04
CA ASN A 55 12.53 -0.31 6.50
C ASN A 55 13.96 -0.16 7.07
N GLY A 56 14.75 0.80 6.58
CA GLY A 56 16.14 0.99 7.02
C GLY A 56 17.19 0.54 6.00
N LEU A 57 16.81 -0.33 5.06
CA LEU A 57 17.72 -0.92 4.08
C LEU A 57 17.73 -0.10 2.79
N LYS A 58 18.91 0.30 2.34
CA LYS A 58 19.13 0.74 0.94
C LYS A 58 19.35 -0.52 0.11
N VAL A 59 18.37 -0.87 -0.73
CA VAL A 59 18.32 -2.14 -1.51
C VAL A 59 18.83 -1.93 -2.91
#